data_AF-A0AA37XMZ7-F1
#
_entry.id   AF-A0AA37XMZ7-F1
#
_cell.length_a   1.000
_cell.length_b   1.000
_cell.length_c   1.000
_cell.angle_alpha   90.00
_cell.angle_beta   90.00
_cell.angle_gamma   90.00
#
_symmetry.space_group_name_H-M   'P 1'
#
loop_
_entity.id
_entity.type
_entity.pdbx_description
1 polymer ?
#
loop_
_entity_poly.entity_id
_entity_poly.type
_entity_poly.pdbx_seq_one_letter_code
_entity_poly.pdbx_strand_id
1 'polypeptide(L)'
;MEKPFLKRASVYVTGILALGICVAGFYVSNQRQYQQRVAYANAAQPREENELNDLAQQVEELYLEDEQDLLKEETTLSDVTDLKNEVHRIDVSAEDFQIEENALPQGIQELAQQKESVSDRLTDAEDKLHMQDQIDGLFTEETPDWQEYKDDVITDEDLQEEDMADVNDNLGFFEDDQWLELAQSYTQEANEQFQSTEDIQEKLTQYEDEEITYEQYAALAAQIEEVRNPEQQERFEETAEELGDRFGVSTQAAAAEAPTTSAAVEDETIVDGQGEEQGAQVEQENTEAY
;
A
#
# COMPACT_ATOMS: atom_id res chain seq x y z
N MET A 1 90.48 5.35 -36.55
CA MET A 1 89.15 4.88 -36.95
C MET A 1 88.41 4.47 -35.70
N GLU A 2 87.41 5.27 -35.33
CA GLU A 2 86.36 4.90 -34.39
C GLU A 2 85.77 3.54 -34.77
N LYS A 3 85.45 2.68 -33.80
CA LYS A 3 84.24 1.83 -33.83
C LYS A 3 83.84 1.40 -32.41
N PRO A 4 82.52 1.26 -32.17
CA PRO A 4 81.85 1.97 -31.08
C PRO A 4 81.03 1.00 -30.21
N PHE A 5 81.68 -0.02 -29.66
CA PHE A 5 80.97 -1.14 -29.02
C PHE A 5 80.83 -1.03 -27.49
N LEU A 6 81.57 -0.13 -26.83
CA LEU A 6 81.54 0.01 -25.36
C LEU A 6 80.45 0.95 -24.81
N LYS A 7 79.73 1.68 -25.68
CA LYS A 7 78.62 2.57 -25.25
C LYS A 7 77.24 1.92 -25.23
N ARG A 8 77.10 0.66 -25.70
CA ARG A 8 75.80 -0.04 -25.74
C ARG A 8 75.60 -1.05 -24.61
N ALA A 9 76.63 -1.43 -23.85
CA ALA A 9 76.48 -2.41 -22.76
C ALA A 9 76.09 -1.77 -21.41
N SER A 10 76.44 -0.50 -21.16
CA SER A 10 76.09 0.20 -19.91
C SER A 10 74.64 0.67 -19.83
N VAL A 11 73.93 0.76 -20.97
CA VAL A 11 72.54 1.25 -21.05
C VAL A 11 71.50 0.14 -20.78
N TYR A 12 71.87 -1.14 -20.96
CA TYR A 12 70.93 -2.25 -20.71
C TYR A 12 70.85 -2.69 -19.24
N VAL A 13 71.89 -2.47 -18.43
CA VAL A 13 71.88 -2.84 -16.99
C VAL A 13 71.15 -1.79 -16.14
N THR A 14 71.18 -0.51 -16.52
CA THR A 14 70.41 0.56 -15.85
C THR A 14 68.92 0.53 -16.20
N GLY A 15 68.55 0.07 -17.40
CA GLY A 15 67.15 -0.05 -17.83
C GLY A 15 66.34 -1.12 -17.10
N ILE A 16 66.96 -2.24 -16.72
CA ILE A 16 66.28 -3.35 -16.00
C ILE A 16 66.12 -3.03 -14.50
N LEU A 17 67.10 -2.35 -13.88
CA LEU A 17 67.01 -1.91 -12.49
C LEU A 17 65.94 -0.82 -12.27
N ALA A 18 65.78 0.11 -13.22
CA ALA A 18 64.74 1.13 -13.13
C ALA A 18 63.32 0.55 -13.28
N LEU A 19 63.13 -0.40 -14.21
CA LEU A 19 61.85 -1.10 -14.35
C LEU A 19 61.51 -1.94 -13.10
N GLY A 20 62.50 -2.61 -12.49
CA GLY A 20 62.31 -3.35 -11.24
C GLY A 20 61.90 -2.46 -10.05
N ILE A 21 62.49 -1.26 -9.93
CA ILE A 21 62.14 -0.28 -8.89
C ILE A 21 60.75 0.32 -9.15
N CYS A 22 60.36 0.54 -10.41
CA CYS A 22 59.02 1.01 -10.74
C CYS A 22 57.95 -0.05 -10.47
N VAL A 23 58.18 -1.32 -10.81
CA VAL A 23 57.22 -2.41 -10.53
C VAL A 23 57.15 -2.71 -9.03
N ALA A 24 58.28 -2.76 -8.32
CA ALA A 24 58.29 -2.94 -6.87
C ALA A 24 57.71 -1.71 -6.14
N GLY A 25 57.99 -0.50 -6.62
CA GLY A 25 57.40 0.74 -6.11
C GLY A 25 55.89 0.77 -6.32
N PHE A 26 55.42 0.34 -7.48
CA PHE A 26 53.99 0.16 -7.78
C PHE A 26 53.35 -0.87 -6.83
N TYR A 27 53.98 -2.04 -6.66
CA TYR A 27 53.50 -3.10 -5.76
C TYR A 27 53.44 -2.64 -4.29
N VAL A 28 54.51 -2.00 -3.80
CA VAL A 28 54.57 -1.46 -2.42
C VAL A 28 53.59 -0.31 -2.23
N SER A 29 53.38 0.54 -3.24
CA SER A 29 52.39 1.61 -3.17
C SER A 29 50.96 1.07 -3.14
N ASN A 30 50.66 0.05 -3.95
CA ASN A 30 49.37 -0.61 -3.99
C ASN A 30 49.07 -1.32 -2.67
N GLN A 31 50.07 -2.00 -2.10
CA GLN A 31 49.93 -2.66 -0.80
C GLN A 31 49.70 -1.67 0.34
N ARG A 32 50.33 -0.48 0.30
CA ARG A 32 50.05 0.59 1.28
C ARG A 32 48.64 1.16 1.13
N GLN A 33 48.17 1.37 -0.09
CA GLN A 33 46.80 1.84 -0.35
C GLN A 33 45.77 0.81 0.13
N TYR A 34 46.01 -0.48 -0.13
CA TYR A 34 45.16 -1.56 0.38
C TYR A 34 45.09 -1.58 1.91
N GLN A 35 46.24 -1.49 2.59
CA GLN A 35 46.27 -1.42 4.06
C GLN A 35 45.58 -0.17 4.62
N GLN A 36 45.62 0.95 3.90
CA GLN A 36 44.85 2.16 4.26
C GLN A 36 43.34 1.94 4.13
N ARG A 37 42.88 1.21 3.10
CA ARG A 37 41.46 0.86 2.92
C ARG A 37 40.96 -0.10 4.00
N VAL A 38 41.76 -1.12 4.34
CA VAL A 38 41.45 -2.02 5.46
C VAL A 38 41.39 -1.24 6.78
N ALA A 39 42.33 -0.33 7.03
CA ALA A 39 42.31 0.51 8.22
C ALA A 39 41.10 1.48 8.23
N TYR A 40 40.72 2.01 7.07
CA TYR A 40 39.52 2.84 6.91
C TYR A 40 38.27 2.03 7.25
N ALA A 41 38.08 0.84 6.66
CA ALA A 41 36.91 -0.02 6.93
C ALA A 41 36.76 -0.32 8.43
N ASN A 42 37.86 -0.65 9.12
CA ASN A 42 37.85 -0.90 10.57
C ASN A 42 37.50 0.36 11.39
N ALA A 43 37.87 1.55 10.91
CA ALA A 43 37.56 2.81 11.59
C ALA A 43 36.18 3.37 11.22
N ALA A 44 35.65 2.99 10.04
CA ALA A 44 34.35 3.39 9.54
C ALA A 44 33.23 2.61 10.22
N GLN A 45 33.42 1.32 10.55
CA GLN A 45 32.37 0.47 11.12
C GLN A 45 31.53 1.16 12.23
N PRO A 46 32.10 1.77 13.30
CA PRO A 46 31.27 2.40 14.33
C PRO A 46 30.51 3.63 13.82
N ARG A 47 31.03 4.33 12.81
CA ARG A 47 30.34 5.47 12.20
C ARG A 47 29.15 4.98 11.37
N GLU A 48 29.39 4.02 10.48
CA GLU A 48 28.34 3.44 9.63
C GLU A 48 27.23 2.80 10.47
N GLU A 49 27.58 2.16 11.59
CA GLU A 49 26.63 1.62 12.56
C GLU A 49 25.77 2.70 13.23
N ASN A 50 26.36 3.81 13.66
CA ASN A 50 25.58 4.91 14.24
C ASN A 50 24.68 5.57 13.18
N GLU A 51 25.20 5.81 11.98
CA GLU A 51 24.46 6.43 10.88
C GLU A 51 23.27 5.54 10.46
N LEU A 52 23.47 4.23 10.36
CA LEU A 52 22.38 3.30 10.07
C LEU A 52 21.35 3.20 11.20
N ASN A 53 21.76 3.28 12.47
CA ASN A 53 20.82 3.30 13.60
C ASN A 53 19.97 4.58 13.62
N ASP A 54 20.55 5.73 13.28
CA ASP A 54 19.82 6.99 13.15
C ASP A 54 18.86 6.96 11.95
N LEU A 55 19.28 6.34 10.83
CA LEU A 55 18.40 6.10 9.68
C LEU A 55 17.26 5.15 10.03
N ALA A 56 17.54 4.05 10.72
CA ALA A 56 16.51 3.10 11.15
C ALA A 56 15.44 3.79 12.00
N GLN A 57 15.82 4.69 12.92
CA GLN A 57 14.85 5.47 13.69
C GLN A 57 13.99 6.39 12.80
N GLN A 58 14.59 7.04 11.80
CA GLN A 58 13.82 7.86 10.84
C GLN A 58 12.88 7.03 9.98
N VAL A 59 13.24 5.78 9.65
CA VAL A 59 12.33 4.85 8.96
C VAL A 59 11.13 4.49 9.85
N GLU A 60 11.36 4.21 11.14
CA GLU A 60 10.25 3.96 12.08
C GLU A 60 9.33 5.18 12.23
N GLU A 61 9.87 6.40 12.09
CA GLU A 61 9.07 7.63 12.13
C GLU A 61 8.12 7.80 10.94
N LEU A 62 8.24 7.00 9.87
CA LEU A 62 7.30 6.99 8.75
C LEU A 62 5.96 6.31 9.09
N TYR A 63 5.96 5.44 10.11
CA TYR A 63 4.84 4.62 10.53
C TYR A 63 4.17 5.17 11.79
N LEU A 64 2.93 4.76 12.05
CA LEU A 64 2.27 5.04 13.32
C LEU A 64 2.97 4.30 14.48
N GLU A 65 3.09 4.96 15.63
CA GLU A 65 3.82 4.39 16.79
C GLU A 65 3.15 3.12 17.34
N ASP A 66 1.81 3.11 17.37
CA ASP A 66 1.01 2.01 17.91
C ASP A 66 0.62 0.96 16.83
N GLU A 67 0.54 1.37 15.56
CA GLU A 67 0.27 0.52 14.38
C GLU A 67 1.44 0.58 13.38
N GLN A 68 2.48 -0.22 13.60
CA GLN A 68 3.72 -0.18 12.80
C GLN A 68 3.57 -0.67 11.34
N ASP A 69 2.37 -1.04 10.90
CA ASP A 69 2.11 -1.44 9.53
C ASP A 69 1.47 -0.31 8.71
N LEU A 70 0.92 0.71 9.39
CA LEU A 70 0.27 1.88 8.81
C LEU A 70 1.24 3.06 8.71
N LEU A 71 1.27 3.70 7.53
CA LEU A 71 2.03 4.92 7.31
C LEU A 71 1.31 6.13 7.91
N LYS A 72 2.07 7.12 8.36
CA LYS A 72 1.51 8.43 8.73
C LYS A 72 0.97 9.17 7.52
N GLU A 73 -0.06 10.00 7.74
CA GLU A 73 -0.69 10.83 6.71
C GLU A 73 0.33 11.71 5.97
N GLU A 74 1.31 12.27 6.69
CA GLU A 74 2.31 13.15 6.11
C GLU A 74 3.45 12.43 5.38
N THR A 75 3.52 11.10 5.43
CA THR A 75 4.60 10.33 4.80
C THR A 75 4.51 10.41 3.28
N THR A 76 5.58 10.88 2.62
CA THR A 76 5.59 11.02 1.16
C THR A 76 6.60 10.11 0.48
N LEU A 77 6.39 9.86 -0.83
CA LEU A 77 7.34 9.12 -1.66
C LEU A 77 8.72 9.80 -1.70
N SER A 78 8.77 11.13 -1.56
CA SER A 78 10.03 11.88 -1.51
C SER A 78 10.81 11.55 -0.23
N ASP A 79 10.13 11.48 0.92
CA ASP A 79 10.78 11.17 2.20
C ASP A 79 11.37 9.75 2.17
N VAL A 80 10.59 8.78 1.67
CA VAL A 80 11.04 7.39 1.49
C VAL A 80 12.22 7.32 0.53
N THR A 81 12.16 8.00 -0.62
CA THR A 81 13.24 8.01 -1.62
C THR A 81 14.53 8.60 -1.06
N ASP A 82 14.44 9.70 -0.30
CA ASP A 82 15.59 10.34 0.31
C ASP A 82 16.25 9.40 1.34
N LEU A 83 15.46 8.77 2.21
CA LEU A 83 15.96 7.77 3.16
C LEU A 83 16.59 6.56 2.46
N LYS A 84 15.99 6.03 1.38
CA LYS A 84 16.59 4.94 0.58
C LYS A 84 17.96 5.33 0.03
N ASN A 85 18.09 6.56 -0.46
CA ASN A 85 19.35 7.09 -0.97
C ASN A 85 20.42 7.26 0.12
N GLU A 86 20.01 7.59 1.34
CA GLU A 86 20.92 7.70 2.50
C GLU A 86 21.36 6.31 2.98
N VAL A 87 20.43 5.37 3.15
CA VAL A 87 20.71 3.98 3.50
C VAL A 87 21.65 3.34 2.47
N HIS A 88 21.43 3.58 1.18
CA HIS A 88 22.28 3.02 0.12
C HIS A 88 23.75 3.44 0.26
N ARG A 89 24.04 4.63 0.80
CA ARG A 89 25.41 5.16 0.96
C ARG A 89 26.21 4.53 2.10
N ILE A 90 25.56 3.76 2.98
CA ILE A 90 26.23 3.10 4.09
C ILE A 90 27.13 1.98 3.54
N ASP A 91 28.43 2.07 3.78
CA ASP A 91 29.40 1.08 3.28
C ASP A 91 29.34 -0.19 4.15
N VAL A 92 28.94 -1.33 3.57
CA VAL A 92 28.74 -2.60 4.32
C VAL A 92 29.35 -3.83 3.64
N SER A 93 30.11 -3.66 2.56
CA SER A 93 30.70 -4.76 1.81
C SER A 93 32.19 -4.57 1.53
N ALA A 94 32.86 -5.67 1.18
CA ALA A 94 34.26 -5.61 0.74
C ALA A 94 34.42 -4.76 -0.54
N GLU A 95 33.40 -4.74 -1.39
CA GLU A 95 33.37 -3.93 -2.61
C GLU A 95 33.32 -2.44 -2.29
N ASP A 96 32.44 -2.03 -1.38
CA ASP A 96 32.31 -0.64 -0.93
C ASP A 96 33.65 -0.09 -0.42
N PHE A 97 34.31 -0.87 0.44
CA PHE A 97 35.63 -0.53 0.98
C PHE A 97 36.79 -0.80 0.01
N GLN A 98 36.52 -1.46 -1.11
CA GLN A 98 37.51 -1.91 -2.10
C GLN A 98 38.67 -2.72 -1.47
N ILE A 99 38.32 -3.70 -0.63
CA ILE A 99 39.19 -4.65 0.07
C ILE A 99 38.83 -6.10 -0.28
N GLU A 100 39.59 -7.08 0.20
CA GLU A 100 39.20 -8.50 0.12
C GLU A 100 38.24 -8.86 1.26
N GLU A 101 37.32 -9.80 1.00
CA GLU A 101 36.35 -10.34 1.98
C GLU A 101 37.00 -10.80 3.29
N ASN A 102 38.18 -11.41 3.23
CA ASN A 102 38.91 -11.87 4.41
C ASN A 102 39.45 -10.74 5.30
N ALA A 103 39.41 -9.50 4.82
CA ALA A 103 39.90 -8.30 5.49
C ALA A 103 38.76 -7.40 5.98
N LEU A 104 37.50 -7.79 5.74
CA LEU A 104 36.33 -7.11 6.31
C LEU A 104 36.37 -7.15 7.85
N PRO A 105 36.02 -6.04 8.51
CA PRO A 105 35.79 -6.03 9.94
C PRO A 105 34.67 -7.02 10.33
N GLN A 106 34.81 -7.69 11.47
CA GLN A 106 33.88 -8.75 11.89
C GLN A 106 32.43 -8.26 12.07
N GLY A 107 32.21 -7.01 12.48
CA GLY A 107 30.87 -6.47 12.70
C GLY A 107 30.17 -5.92 11.45
N ILE A 108 30.86 -5.88 10.30
CA ILE A 108 30.23 -5.42 9.05
C ILE A 108 29.14 -6.38 8.56
N GLN A 109 29.25 -7.68 8.87
CA GLN A 109 28.22 -8.64 8.46
C GLN A 109 26.88 -8.41 9.17
N GLU A 110 26.89 -8.07 10.46
CA GLU A 110 25.68 -7.69 11.21
C GLU A 110 25.12 -6.36 10.68
N LEU A 111 26.01 -5.40 10.40
CA LEU A 111 25.62 -4.12 9.82
C LEU A 111 24.96 -4.27 8.44
N ALA A 112 25.45 -5.19 7.59
CA ALA A 112 24.86 -5.48 6.29
C ALA A 112 23.43 -6.03 6.41
N GLN A 113 23.18 -6.92 7.37
CA GLN A 113 21.84 -7.46 7.65
C GLN A 113 20.89 -6.37 8.15
N GLN A 114 21.37 -5.47 9.00
CA GLN A 114 20.57 -4.33 9.44
C GLN A 114 20.25 -3.40 8.26
N LYS A 115 21.21 -3.14 7.37
CA LYS A 115 21.01 -2.31 6.18
C LYS A 115 19.97 -2.91 5.25
N GLU A 116 20.00 -4.23 5.06
CA GLU A 116 19.02 -4.99 4.30
C GLU A 116 17.62 -4.82 4.91
N SER A 117 17.47 -5.08 6.21
CA SER A 117 16.19 -4.90 6.91
C SER A 117 15.62 -3.48 6.81
N VAL A 118 16.45 -2.43 6.93
CA VAL A 118 16.01 -1.04 6.77
C VAL A 118 15.63 -0.75 5.32
N SER A 119 16.36 -1.32 4.35
CA SER A 119 16.07 -1.17 2.92
C SER A 119 14.76 -1.86 2.52
N ASP A 120 14.49 -3.03 3.09
CA ASP A 120 13.25 -3.78 2.89
C ASP A 120 12.06 -3.00 3.45
N ARG A 121 12.18 -2.45 4.66
CA ARG A 121 11.15 -1.60 5.29
C ARG A 121 10.85 -0.35 4.47
N LEU A 122 11.87 0.30 3.90
CA LEU A 122 11.66 1.44 3.00
C LEU A 122 11.06 1.04 1.65
N THR A 123 11.27 -0.19 1.20
CA THR A 123 10.66 -0.71 -0.03
C THR A 123 9.19 -1.03 0.21
N ASP A 124 8.86 -1.63 1.35
CA ASP A 124 7.48 -1.79 1.81
C ASP A 124 6.73 -0.44 1.85
N ALA A 125 7.31 0.59 2.48
CA ALA A 125 6.72 1.92 2.51
C ALA A 125 6.52 2.53 1.10
N GLU A 126 7.49 2.37 0.20
CA GLU A 126 7.40 2.84 -1.19
C GLU A 126 6.27 2.12 -1.95
N ASP A 127 6.21 0.80 -1.85
CA ASP A 127 5.20 -0.03 -2.50
C ASP A 127 3.80 0.30 -1.97
N LYS A 128 3.66 0.48 -0.65
CA LYS A 128 2.41 0.91 0.01
C LYS A 128 1.97 2.27 -0.51
N LEU A 129 2.84 3.28 -0.55
CA LEU A 129 2.50 4.61 -1.09
C LEU A 129 2.08 4.56 -2.56
N HIS A 130 2.72 3.73 -3.38
CA HIS A 130 2.31 3.56 -4.77
C HIS A 130 0.94 2.90 -4.90
N MET A 131 0.62 1.93 -4.05
CA MET A 131 -0.69 1.29 -4.04
C MET A 131 -1.78 2.20 -3.48
N GLN A 132 -1.45 3.02 -2.48
CA GLN A 132 -2.34 4.06 -2.00
C GLN A 132 -2.71 5.03 -3.12
N ASP A 133 -1.75 5.53 -3.90
CA ASP A 133 -2.02 6.40 -5.06
C ASP A 133 -2.92 5.73 -6.11
N GLN A 134 -2.76 4.42 -6.33
CA GLN A 134 -3.64 3.66 -7.23
C GLN A 134 -5.07 3.53 -6.68
N ILE A 135 -5.22 3.24 -5.40
CA ILE A 135 -6.53 3.10 -4.75
C ILE A 135 -7.22 4.46 -4.62
N ASP A 136 -6.48 5.52 -4.28
CA ASP A 136 -6.96 6.90 -4.26
C ASP A 136 -7.54 7.29 -5.62
N GLY A 137 -6.93 6.82 -6.71
CA GLY A 137 -7.41 7.02 -8.08
C GLY A 137 -8.74 6.35 -8.42
N LEU A 138 -9.28 5.46 -7.58
CA LEU A 138 -10.62 4.89 -7.75
C LEU A 138 -11.73 5.85 -7.27
N PHE A 139 -11.36 6.88 -6.52
CA PHE A 139 -12.27 7.80 -5.85
C PHE A 139 -12.17 9.22 -6.42
N THR A 140 -13.18 10.02 -6.10
CA THR A 140 -13.21 11.46 -6.38
C THR A 140 -12.25 12.23 -5.44
N GLU A 141 -12.39 13.56 -5.30
CA GLU A 141 -11.45 14.39 -4.53
C GLU A 141 -11.30 14.00 -3.04
N GLU A 142 -12.25 13.27 -2.46
CA GLU A 142 -12.15 12.73 -1.10
C GLU A 142 -11.35 11.42 -1.13
N THR A 143 -10.05 11.52 -0.81
CA THR A 143 -9.15 10.39 -0.74
C THR A 143 -9.38 9.57 0.53
N PRO A 144 -9.23 8.23 0.46
CA PRO A 144 -9.15 7.35 1.63
C PRO A 144 -8.33 7.90 2.79
N ASP A 145 -8.77 7.61 4.03
CA ASP A 145 -7.98 7.82 5.23
C ASP A 145 -7.14 6.55 5.48
N TRP A 146 -5.83 6.68 5.28
CA TRP A 146 -4.89 5.55 5.35
C TRP A 146 -4.48 5.19 6.78
N GLN A 147 -5.09 5.80 7.80
CA GLN A 147 -4.88 5.48 9.21
C GLN A 147 -6.12 4.81 9.84
N GLU A 148 -7.32 5.11 9.36
CA GLU A 148 -8.57 4.52 9.84
C GLU A 148 -9.61 4.42 8.73
N TYR A 149 -10.26 3.27 8.59
CA TYR A 149 -11.33 3.09 7.62
C TYR A 149 -12.49 4.07 7.88
N LYS A 150 -12.88 4.78 6.82
CA LYS A 150 -14.06 5.64 6.79
C LYS A 150 -14.91 5.35 5.57
N ASP A 151 -16.20 5.27 5.83
CA ASP A 151 -17.23 4.99 4.83
C ASP A 151 -17.79 6.30 4.23
N ASP A 152 -16.91 7.21 3.83
CA ASP A 152 -17.25 8.51 3.24
C ASP A 152 -16.68 8.70 1.83
N VAL A 153 -15.83 7.79 1.35
CA VAL A 153 -15.28 7.83 0.00
C VAL A 153 -16.35 7.63 -1.08
N ILE A 154 -16.17 8.34 -2.20
CA ILE A 154 -17.10 8.35 -3.34
C ILE A 154 -16.30 7.97 -4.59
N THR A 155 -16.72 6.92 -5.30
CA THR A 155 -16.03 6.46 -6.52
C THR A 155 -16.10 7.46 -7.66
N ASP A 156 -15.04 7.50 -8.47
CA ASP A 156 -15.01 8.28 -9.72
C ASP A 156 -16.11 7.79 -10.69
N GLU A 157 -16.72 8.72 -11.44
CA GLU A 157 -17.81 8.36 -12.34
C GLU A 157 -17.36 7.61 -13.60
N ASP A 158 -16.08 7.77 -13.98
CA ASP A 158 -15.43 7.17 -15.15
C ASP A 158 -14.73 5.84 -14.81
N LEU A 159 -14.84 5.37 -13.55
CA LEU A 159 -14.24 4.13 -13.05
C LEU A 159 -14.61 2.93 -13.92
N GLN A 160 -13.63 2.06 -14.22
CA GLN A 160 -13.82 0.86 -15.03
C GLN A 160 -13.51 -0.41 -14.25
N GLU A 161 -14.05 -1.55 -14.73
CA GLU A 161 -13.75 -2.87 -14.18
C GLU A 161 -12.24 -3.19 -14.22
N GLU A 162 -11.53 -2.72 -15.26
CA GLU A 162 -10.07 -2.90 -15.41
C GLU A 162 -9.29 -2.20 -14.29
N ASP A 163 -9.72 -1.00 -13.86
CA ASP A 163 -9.02 -0.23 -12.82
C ASP A 163 -9.04 -0.99 -11.48
N MET A 164 -10.19 -1.55 -11.10
CA MET A 164 -10.32 -2.35 -9.88
C MET A 164 -9.61 -3.71 -9.97
N ALA A 165 -9.64 -4.33 -11.16
CA ALA A 165 -8.94 -5.60 -11.39
C ALA A 165 -7.42 -5.44 -11.22
N ASP A 166 -6.86 -4.35 -11.77
CA ASP A 166 -5.44 -4.02 -11.64
C ASP A 166 -5.04 -3.79 -10.18
N VAL A 167 -5.85 -3.05 -9.41
CA VAL A 167 -5.63 -2.85 -7.97
C VAL A 167 -5.67 -4.18 -7.23
N ASN A 168 -6.71 -4.99 -7.42
CA ASN A 168 -6.88 -6.26 -6.71
C ASN A 168 -5.77 -7.27 -7.03
N ASP A 169 -5.30 -7.31 -8.28
CA ASP A 169 -4.16 -8.15 -8.67
C ASP A 169 -2.87 -7.71 -7.96
N ASN A 170 -2.65 -6.40 -7.80
CA ASN A 170 -1.47 -5.87 -7.13
C ASN A 170 -1.51 -6.06 -5.61
N LEU A 171 -2.68 -5.96 -4.99
CA LEU A 171 -2.85 -6.20 -3.54
C LEU A 171 -2.40 -7.61 -3.12
N GLY A 172 -2.48 -8.59 -4.03
CA GLY A 172 -2.01 -9.96 -3.78
C GLY A 172 -0.49 -10.11 -3.56
N PHE A 173 0.31 -9.06 -3.77
CA PHE A 173 1.76 -9.07 -3.53
C PHE A 173 2.17 -8.58 -2.13
N PHE A 174 1.26 -7.98 -1.38
CA PHE A 174 1.54 -7.42 -0.07
C PHE A 174 1.44 -8.47 1.04
N GLU A 175 2.14 -8.23 2.15
CA GLU A 175 2.01 -9.06 3.34
C GLU A 175 0.64 -8.84 4.01
N ASP A 176 0.16 -9.88 4.70
CA ASP A 176 -1.11 -9.83 5.42
C ASP A 176 -0.93 -9.03 6.72
N ASP A 177 -1.25 -7.74 6.66
CA ASP A 177 -1.09 -6.76 7.73
C ASP A 177 -2.27 -5.77 7.80
N GLN A 178 -2.24 -4.85 8.77
CA GLN A 178 -3.32 -3.87 8.98
C GLN A 178 -3.49 -2.92 7.78
N TRP A 179 -2.41 -2.64 7.06
CA TRP A 179 -2.46 -1.79 5.87
C TRP A 179 -3.19 -2.51 4.74
N LEU A 180 -2.92 -3.81 4.54
CA LEU A 180 -3.61 -4.61 3.52
C LEU A 180 -5.10 -4.75 3.84
N GLU A 181 -5.46 -4.96 5.11
CA GLU A 181 -6.87 -4.97 5.55
C GLU A 181 -7.58 -3.65 5.20
N LEU A 182 -6.92 -2.51 5.41
CA LEU A 182 -7.46 -1.19 5.08
C LEU A 182 -7.59 -0.99 3.57
N ALA A 183 -6.56 -1.33 2.80
CA ALA A 183 -6.56 -1.25 1.34
C ALA A 183 -7.66 -2.13 0.72
N GLN A 184 -7.86 -3.34 1.24
CA GLN A 184 -8.94 -4.24 0.82
C GLN A 184 -10.32 -3.67 1.15
N SER A 185 -10.48 -3.04 2.32
CA SER A 185 -11.75 -2.42 2.72
C SER A 185 -12.15 -1.30 1.77
N TYR A 186 -11.21 -0.42 1.42
CA TYR A 186 -11.45 0.64 0.43
C TYR A 186 -11.71 0.09 -0.98
N THR A 187 -10.93 -0.90 -1.42
CA THR A 187 -11.14 -1.54 -2.74
C THR A 187 -12.50 -2.23 -2.81
N GLN A 188 -12.95 -2.86 -1.71
CA GLN A 188 -14.27 -3.47 -1.63
C GLN A 188 -15.38 -2.41 -1.71
N GLU A 189 -15.27 -1.31 -0.97
CA GLU A 189 -16.23 -0.19 -1.02
C GLU A 189 -16.34 0.37 -2.45
N ALA A 190 -15.20 0.58 -3.13
CA ALA A 190 -15.19 1.00 -4.53
C ALA A 190 -15.92 0.01 -5.45
N ASN A 191 -15.67 -1.28 -5.28
CA ASN A 191 -16.33 -2.33 -6.06
C ASN A 191 -17.83 -2.42 -5.76
N GLU A 192 -18.26 -2.25 -4.51
CA GLU A 192 -19.69 -2.26 -4.15
C GLU A 192 -20.43 -1.06 -4.77
N GLN A 193 -19.85 0.15 -4.70
CA GLN A 193 -20.39 1.33 -5.37
C GLN A 193 -20.45 1.13 -6.90
N PHE A 194 -19.36 0.65 -7.51
CA PHE A 194 -19.31 0.36 -8.94
C PHE A 194 -20.39 -0.64 -9.38
N GLN A 195 -20.50 -1.79 -8.70
CA GLN A 195 -21.49 -2.82 -9.04
C GLN A 195 -22.92 -2.31 -8.90
N SER A 196 -23.20 -1.48 -7.89
CA SER A 196 -24.50 -0.82 -7.73
C SER A 196 -24.83 0.06 -8.94
N THR A 197 -23.87 0.86 -9.40
CA THR A 197 -24.07 1.77 -10.55
C THR A 197 -24.26 1.01 -11.88
N GLU A 198 -23.52 -0.08 -12.09
CA GLU A 198 -23.68 -0.96 -13.27
C GLU A 198 -25.06 -1.64 -13.27
N ASP A 199 -25.52 -2.16 -12.13
CA ASP A 199 -26.83 -2.80 -11.99
C ASP A 199 -27.99 -1.80 -12.23
N ILE A 200 -27.86 -0.56 -11.75
CA ILE A 200 -28.81 0.52 -12.06
C ILE A 200 -28.83 0.80 -13.57
N GLN A 201 -27.66 0.90 -14.21
CA GLN A 201 -27.56 1.17 -15.65
C GLN A 201 -28.16 0.02 -16.48
N GLU A 202 -27.90 -1.23 -16.11
CA GLU A 202 -28.48 -2.41 -16.76
C GLU A 202 -30.01 -2.40 -16.63
N LYS A 203 -30.54 -2.13 -15.43
CA LYS A 203 -31.98 -2.03 -15.18
C LYS A 203 -32.64 -0.92 -16.00
N LEU A 204 -32.05 0.28 -16.03
CA LEU A 204 -32.57 1.39 -16.82
C LEU A 204 -32.66 1.01 -18.30
N THR A 205 -31.60 0.43 -18.86
CA THR A 205 -31.54 -0.03 -20.24
C THR A 205 -32.61 -1.10 -20.53
N GLN A 206 -32.76 -2.08 -19.64
CA GLN A 206 -33.77 -3.13 -19.78
C GLN A 206 -35.20 -2.56 -19.73
N TYR A 207 -35.44 -1.58 -18.86
CA TYR A 207 -36.79 -1.07 -18.56
C TYR A 207 -37.32 -0.11 -19.62
N GLU A 208 -36.46 0.45 -20.48
CA GLU A 208 -36.85 1.24 -21.65
C GLU A 208 -37.75 0.43 -22.60
N ASP A 209 -37.40 -0.82 -22.85
CA ASP A 209 -38.06 -1.68 -23.84
C ASP A 209 -39.14 -2.61 -23.25
N GLU A 210 -39.19 -2.74 -21.91
CA GLU A 210 -40.03 -3.73 -21.22
C GLU A 210 -41.24 -3.14 -20.47
N GLU A 211 -42.26 -3.99 -20.25
CA GLU A 211 -43.37 -3.67 -19.34
C GLU A 211 -42.96 -4.01 -17.90
N ILE A 212 -42.58 -2.99 -17.14
CA ILE A 212 -42.22 -3.12 -15.72
C ILE A 212 -43.41 -2.86 -14.81
N THR A 213 -43.36 -3.41 -13.59
CA THR A 213 -44.33 -3.10 -12.54
C THR A 213 -43.93 -1.84 -11.76
N TYR A 214 -44.89 -1.24 -11.06
CA TYR A 214 -44.59 -0.13 -10.14
C TYR A 214 -43.61 -0.53 -9.03
N GLU A 215 -43.68 -1.77 -8.54
CA GLU A 215 -42.77 -2.27 -7.51
C GLU A 215 -41.32 -2.33 -8.01
N GLN A 216 -41.10 -2.75 -9.26
CA GLN A 216 -39.78 -2.75 -9.89
C GLN A 216 -39.25 -1.32 -10.07
N TYR A 217 -40.12 -0.38 -10.49
CA TYR A 217 -39.76 1.03 -10.58
C TYR A 217 -39.42 1.66 -9.22
N ALA A 218 -40.22 1.39 -8.19
CA ALA A 218 -39.97 1.89 -6.83
C ALA A 218 -38.65 1.34 -6.24
N ALA A 219 -38.35 0.06 -6.48
CA ALA A 219 -37.08 -0.53 -6.07
C ALA A 219 -35.88 0.08 -6.81
N LEU A 220 -36.01 0.37 -8.11
CA LEU A 220 -34.98 1.08 -8.88
C LEU A 220 -34.77 2.51 -8.33
N ALA A 221 -35.86 3.23 -8.07
CA ALA A 221 -35.78 4.59 -7.51
C ALA A 221 -35.08 4.63 -6.14
N ALA A 222 -35.31 3.62 -5.28
CA ALA A 222 -34.61 3.51 -4.00
C ALA A 222 -33.10 3.25 -4.17
N GLN A 223 -32.70 2.40 -5.12
CA GLN A 223 -31.28 2.17 -5.43
C GLN A 223 -30.59 3.44 -5.96
N ILE A 224 -31.28 4.23 -6.78
CA ILE A 224 -30.76 5.50 -7.28
C ILE A 224 -30.53 6.50 -6.13
N GLU A 225 -31.41 6.53 -5.12
CA GLU A 225 -31.25 7.39 -3.93
C GLU A 225 -29.99 7.02 -3.10
N GLU A 226 -29.56 5.76 -3.16
CA GLU A 226 -28.36 5.26 -2.47
C GLU A 226 -27.04 5.52 -3.23
N VAL A 227 -27.10 5.97 -4.49
CA VAL A 227 -25.90 6.31 -5.27
C VAL A 227 -25.22 7.53 -4.65
N ARG A 228 -23.97 7.34 -4.21
CA ARG A 228 -23.19 8.37 -3.50
C ARG A 228 -22.65 9.45 -4.43
N ASN A 229 -22.27 9.07 -5.65
CA ASN A 229 -21.76 10.02 -6.63
C ASN A 229 -22.92 10.89 -7.17
N PRO A 230 -22.91 12.21 -6.91
CA PRO A 230 -24.06 13.07 -7.22
C PRO A 230 -24.30 13.24 -8.72
N GLU A 231 -23.25 13.20 -9.54
CA GLU A 231 -23.37 13.35 -11.00
C GLU A 231 -23.98 12.08 -11.63
N GLN A 232 -23.57 10.91 -11.15
CA GLN A 232 -24.19 9.64 -11.55
C GLN A 232 -25.64 9.53 -11.06
N GLN A 233 -25.90 9.91 -9.80
CA GLN A 233 -27.24 9.92 -9.23
C GLN A 233 -28.20 10.79 -10.06
N GLU A 234 -27.84 12.05 -10.34
CA GLU A 234 -28.66 12.97 -11.14
C GLU A 234 -28.95 12.38 -12.53
N ARG A 235 -27.95 11.80 -13.19
CA ARG A 235 -28.10 11.15 -14.49
C ARG A 235 -29.07 9.96 -14.46
N PHE A 236 -28.99 9.13 -13.42
CA PHE A 236 -29.89 7.99 -13.26
C PHE A 236 -31.31 8.45 -12.92
N GLU A 237 -31.47 9.48 -12.09
CA GLU A 237 -32.77 10.08 -11.78
C GLU A 237 -33.44 10.62 -13.05
N GLU A 238 -32.74 11.41 -13.85
CA GLU A 238 -33.27 11.96 -15.12
C GLU A 238 -33.75 10.84 -16.06
N THR A 239 -32.97 9.75 -16.17
CA THR A 239 -33.33 8.60 -17.02
C THR A 239 -34.54 7.84 -16.46
N ALA A 240 -34.60 7.66 -15.14
CA ALA A 240 -35.70 6.99 -14.47
C ALA A 240 -37.01 7.79 -14.51
N GLU A 241 -36.96 9.13 -14.51
CA GLU A 241 -38.15 9.98 -14.64
C GLU A 241 -38.93 9.72 -15.93
N GLU A 242 -38.25 9.44 -17.04
CA GLU A 242 -38.90 9.06 -18.31
C GLU A 242 -39.70 7.74 -18.18
N LEU A 243 -39.23 6.80 -17.34
CA LEU A 243 -39.97 5.59 -17.01
C LEU A 243 -41.15 5.90 -16.06
N GLY A 244 -40.95 6.82 -15.12
CA GLY A 244 -41.94 7.26 -14.13
C GLY A 244 -43.21 7.87 -14.73
N ASP A 245 -43.11 8.51 -15.89
CA ASP A 245 -44.25 9.05 -16.66
C ASP A 245 -45.31 7.98 -16.96
N ARG A 246 -44.92 6.70 -17.07
CA ARG A 246 -45.84 5.56 -17.29
C ARG A 246 -46.74 5.31 -16.08
N PHE A 247 -46.27 5.65 -14.89
CA PHE A 247 -46.96 5.49 -13.61
C PHE A 247 -47.52 6.81 -13.06
N GLY A 248 -47.13 7.94 -13.64
CA GLY A 248 -47.55 9.27 -13.22
C GLY A 248 -46.96 9.69 -11.86
N VAL A 249 -45.72 9.27 -11.57
CA VAL A 249 -45.04 9.48 -10.28
C VAL A 249 -43.55 9.75 -10.48
N SER A 250 -42.96 10.60 -9.64
CA SER A 250 -41.51 10.88 -9.68
C SER A 250 -40.69 9.79 -9.01
N THR A 251 -39.38 9.76 -9.28
CA THR A 251 -38.41 8.86 -8.63
C THR A 251 -38.45 9.01 -7.11
N GLN A 252 -38.34 10.24 -6.60
CA GLN A 252 -38.40 10.52 -5.16
C GLN A 252 -39.69 10.03 -4.49
N ALA A 253 -40.84 10.18 -5.14
CA ALA A 253 -42.11 9.72 -4.59
C ALA A 253 -42.23 8.19 -4.61
N ALA A 254 -41.66 7.54 -5.63
CA ALA A 254 -41.63 6.08 -5.71
C ALA A 254 -40.66 5.45 -4.71
N ALA A 255 -39.47 6.03 -4.53
CA ALA A 255 -38.48 5.58 -3.53
C ALA A 255 -39.06 5.60 -2.11
N ALA A 256 -39.81 6.65 -1.75
CA ALA A 256 -40.48 6.75 -0.45
C ALA A 256 -41.54 5.67 -0.18
N GLU A 257 -42.07 5.03 -1.22
CA GLU A 257 -43.03 3.93 -1.14
C GLU A 257 -42.40 2.55 -1.38
N ALA A 258 -41.09 2.50 -1.64
CA ALA A 258 -40.38 1.25 -1.86
C ALA A 258 -40.46 0.35 -0.62
N PRO A 259 -40.64 -0.97 -0.78
CA PRO A 259 -40.61 -1.89 0.35
C PRO A 259 -39.22 -1.81 1.00
N THR A 260 -39.15 -1.33 2.25
CA THR A 260 -37.92 -1.40 3.03
C THR A 260 -37.54 -2.87 3.17
N THR A 261 -36.47 -3.30 2.52
CA THR A 261 -35.82 -4.58 2.82
C THR A 261 -35.24 -4.49 4.22
N SER A 262 -36.05 -4.83 5.23
CA SER A 262 -35.52 -5.10 6.56
C SER A 262 -34.62 -6.33 6.42
N ALA A 263 -33.30 -6.15 6.59
CA ALA A 263 -32.39 -7.25 6.82
C ALA A 263 -33.00 -8.16 7.90
N ALA A 264 -33.36 -9.38 7.51
CA ALA A 264 -33.79 -10.39 8.45
C ALA A 264 -32.58 -10.67 9.33
N VAL A 265 -32.61 -10.18 10.56
CA VAL A 265 -31.76 -10.71 11.63
C VAL A 265 -32.10 -12.19 11.71
N GLU A 266 -31.19 -13.04 11.25
CA GLU A 266 -31.24 -14.47 11.52
C GLU A 266 -31.13 -14.65 13.04
N ASP A 267 -32.28 -14.74 13.70
CA ASP A 267 -32.39 -15.23 15.08
C ASP A 267 -32.02 -16.71 15.05
N GLU A 268 -30.72 -17.00 15.22
CA GLU A 268 -30.24 -18.35 15.54
C GLU A 268 -30.85 -18.78 16.87
N THR A 269 -31.97 -19.48 16.76
CA THR A 269 -32.48 -20.36 17.80
C THR A 269 -31.41 -21.37 18.20
N ILE A 270 -30.80 -21.20 19.38
CA ILE A 270 -30.23 -22.32 20.14
C ILE A 270 -31.26 -22.76 21.19
N VAL A 271 -31.83 -23.93 20.93
CA VAL A 271 -32.61 -24.77 21.85
C VAL A 271 -31.65 -25.60 22.71
N ASP A 272 -31.77 -25.50 24.03
CA ASP A 272 -31.96 -26.60 25.01
C ASP A 272 -31.75 -26.05 26.44
N GLY A 273 -32.54 -26.34 27.47
CA GLY A 273 -33.67 -27.24 27.63
C GLY A 273 -34.09 -27.31 29.11
N GLN A 274 -35.23 -27.97 29.32
CA GLN A 274 -35.74 -28.57 30.57
C GLN A 274 -36.34 -27.68 31.67
N GLY A 275 -37.61 -27.96 31.97
CA GLY A 275 -38.25 -27.56 33.23
C GLY A 275 -39.78 -27.61 33.20
N GLU A 276 -40.34 -28.81 33.13
CA GLU A 276 -41.77 -29.10 33.30
C GLU A 276 -42.36 -28.56 34.62
N GLU A 277 -43.61 -28.07 34.56
CA GLU A 277 -44.80 -28.50 35.33
C GLU A 277 -45.70 -27.40 35.95
N GLN A 278 -46.98 -27.51 35.59
CA GLN A 278 -48.20 -27.27 36.39
C GLN A 278 -48.66 -25.83 36.71
N GLY A 279 -49.62 -25.37 35.90
CA GLY A 279 -51.04 -25.24 36.29
C GLY A 279 -51.43 -24.26 37.41
N ALA A 280 -52.16 -23.20 37.03
CA ALA A 280 -53.44 -22.79 37.64
C ALA A 280 -54.00 -21.54 36.94
N GLN A 281 -55.22 -21.64 36.42
CA GLN A 281 -56.12 -20.47 36.31
C GLN A 281 -56.49 -20.01 37.73
N VAL A 282 -56.64 -18.69 37.93
CA VAL A 282 -57.81 -18.05 38.56
C VAL A 282 -57.61 -16.52 38.70
N GLU A 283 -58.66 -15.82 38.27
CA GLU A 283 -59.19 -14.49 38.63
C GLU A 283 -58.44 -13.16 38.44
N GLN A 284 -59.24 -12.26 37.84
CA GLN A 284 -59.24 -10.80 37.84
C GLN A 284 -58.82 -10.16 39.16
N GLU A 285 -58.11 -9.04 39.08
CA GLU A 285 -58.65 -7.80 39.64
C GLU A 285 -58.13 -6.57 38.90
N ASN A 286 -59.08 -5.71 38.59
CA ASN A 286 -58.93 -4.41 37.97
C ASN A 286 -58.91 -3.40 39.11
N THR A 287 -57.88 -2.56 39.24
CA THR A 287 -58.01 -1.29 39.97
C THR A 287 -56.92 -0.29 39.59
N GLU A 288 -57.38 0.89 39.23
CA GLU A 288 -56.65 2.12 38.98
C GLU A 288 -56.05 2.72 40.27
N ALA A 289 -55.07 3.62 40.06
CA ALA A 289 -54.71 4.78 40.87
C ALA A 289 -54.07 4.56 42.26
N TYR A 290 -52.78 4.88 42.42
CA TYR A 290 -52.24 6.24 42.68
C TYR A 290 -50.71 6.24 42.55
#